data_AF-A0A1M5UI03-F1
#
_entry.id   AF-A0A1M5UI03-F1
#
_cell.length_a   1.000
_cell.length_b   1.000
_cell.length_c   1.000
_cell.angle_alpha   90.00
_cell.angle_beta   90.00
_cell.angle_gamma   90.00
#
_symmetry.space_group_name_H-M   'P 1'
#
loop_
_entity.id
_entity.type
_entity.pdbx_description
1 polymer ?
#
loop_
_entity_poly.entity_id
_entity_poly.type
_entity_poly.pdbx_seq_one_letter_code
_entity_poly.pdbx_strand_id
1 'polypeptide(L)'
;MSVRKEIFGHLNEADQPGLLEVLQATGCNTVTHFERERIFEAIYEAARLNSRTTVSRMRCSDFLRMALPGGIPQKLDQTRALVEEGTPFSSLPTLDFSHDGQGKATVTSHEGRHRAKALIERYGDDAEMLVNVTSVSGGNGGAIRFDRQYDGSFDDLATRGQVLPTLLISQDGSERMRMPDSYLYPFLSKALQQEQEGRGPTLH
;
A
#
# COMPACT_ATOMS: atom_id res chain seq x y z
N MET A 1 -28.33 0.35 1.36
CA MET A 1 -27.33 -0.13 0.39
C MET A 1 -26.03 -0.36 1.13
N SER A 2 -25.23 -1.37 0.78
CA SER A 2 -23.93 -1.60 1.43
C SER A 2 -22.98 -0.49 0.96
N VAL A 3 -22.27 0.19 1.85
CA VAL A 3 -21.12 1.07 1.58
C VAL A 3 -20.07 0.37 0.72
N ARG A 4 -19.93 -0.96 0.82
CA ARG A 4 -19.18 -1.73 -0.19
C ARG A 4 -19.77 -1.59 -1.60
N LYS A 5 -21.09 -1.57 -1.74
CA LYS A 5 -21.76 -1.34 -3.02
C LYS A 5 -21.66 0.12 -3.47
N GLU A 6 -21.39 1.09 -2.61
CA GLU A 6 -21.02 2.46 -3.01
C GLU A 6 -19.55 2.50 -3.45
N ILE A 7 -18.61 2.06 -2.61
CA ILE A 7 -17.17 2.06 -2.94
C ILE A 7 -16.87 1.20 -4.16
N PHE A 8 -17.46 -0.01 -4.27
CA PHE A 8 -17.27 -0.90 -5.42
C PHE A 8 -18.29 -0.69 -6.54
N GLY A 9 -19.48 -0.15 -6.27
CA GLY A 9 -20.43 0.25 -7.32
C GLY A 9 -20.01 1.52 -8.04
N HIS A 10 -19.10 2.32 -7.47
CA HIS A 10 -18.38 3.38 -8.16
C HIS A 10 -17.10 2.89 -8.88
N LEU A 11 -16.67 1.63 -8.67
CA LEU A 11 -15.52 1.04 -9.36
C LEU A 11 -15.90 0.20 -10.59
N ASN A 12 -17.18 -0.15 -10.73
CA ASN A 12 -17.73 -0.69 -11.96
C ASN A 12 -18.44 0.43 -12.73
N GLU A 13 -18.23 0.46 -14.05
CA GLU A 13 -18.84 1.32 -15.06
C GLU A 13 -18.13 2.66 -15.32
N ALA A 14 -17.18 2.59 -16.26
CA ALA A 14 -17.05 3.45 -17.45
C ALA A 14 -16.92 4.99 -17.33
N ASP A 15 -17.13 5.62 -16.18
CA ASP A 15 -17.01 7.07 -16.00
C ASP A 15 -16.66 7.42 -14.54
N GLN A 16 -15.38 7.58 -14.23
CA GLN A 16 -14.95 8.23 -12.98
C GLN A 16 -13.72 9.12 -13.23
N PRO A 17 -13.91 10.44 -13.31
CA PRO A 17 -12.86 11.44 -13.08
C PRO A 17 -12.30 11.42 -11.64
N GLY A 18 -13.01 10.88 -10.65
CA GLY A 18 -12.74 11.15 -9.22
C GLY A 18 -11.49 10.52 -8.58
N LEU A 19 -11.12 9.26 -8.85
CA LEU A 19 -10.04 8.61 -8.06
C LEU A 19 -8.63 9.08 -8.48
N LEU A 20 -8.40 9.24 -9.79
CA LEU A 20 -7.14 9.78 -10.29
C LEU A 20 -7.02 11.26 -9.92
N GLU A 21 -8.12 12.03 -9.97
CA GLU A 21 -8.17 13.41 -9.47
C GLU A 21 -7.95 13.48 -7.97
N VAL A 22 -8.47 12.55 -7.16
CA VAL A 22 -8.17 12.47 -5.71
C VAL A 22 -6.70 12.12 -5.46
N LEU A 23 -6.11 11.22 -6.24
CA LEU A 23 -4.69 10.86 -6.13
C LEU A 23 -3.75 11.99 -6.60
N GLN A 24 -4.15 12.74 -7.63
CA GLN A 24 -3.46 13.93 -8.08
C GLN A 24 -3.66 15.10 -7.09
N ALA A 25 -4.87 15.25 -6.55
CA ALA A 25 -5.23 16.29 -5.57
C ALA A 25 -4.57 16.06 -4.20
N THR A 26 -4.19 14.83 -3.85
CA THR A 26 -3.32 14.62 -2.68
C THR A 26 -1.87 15.01 -2.95
N GLY A 27 -1.47 15.25 -4.19
CA GLY A 27 -0.15 15.79 -4.54
C GLY A 27 0.92 14.73 -4.79
N CYS A 28 0.55 13.48 -5.07
CA CYS A 28 1.50 12.44 -5.49
C CYS A 28 2.01 12.74 -6.91
N ASN A 29 3.12 13.46 -7.00
CA ASN A 29 3.64 14.02 -8.25
C ASN A 29 4.08 12.96 -9.29
N THR A 30 4.30 11.71 -8.89
CA THR A 30 4.69 10.64 -9.82
C THR A 30 3.56 9.69 -10.19
N VAL A 31 2.32 9.92 -9.75
CA VAL A 31 1.21 8.97 -9.99
C VAL A 31 0.96 8.73 -11.48
N THR A 32 1.24 9.74 -12.33
CA THR A 32 1.09 9.65 -13.79
C THR A 32 2.12 8.75 -14.46
N HIS A 33 3.18 8.34 -13.75
CA HIS A 33 4.17 7.37 -14.24
C HIS A 33 3.73 5.93 -14.07
N PHE A 34 2.49 5.67 -13.63
CA PHE A 34 1.95 4.32 -13.52
C PHE A 34 0.70 4.19 -14.39
N GLU A 35 0.57 3.05 -15.06
CA GLU A 35 -0.64 2.71 -15.81
C GLU A 35 -1.88 2.88 -14.91
N ARG A 36 -2.89 3.56 -15.44
CA ARG A 36 -4.11 3.86 -14.69
C ARG A 36 -4.81 2.58 -14.25
N GLU A 37 -4.86 1.56 -15.10
CA GLU A 37 -5.44 0.27 -14.74
C GLU A 37 -4.72 -0.36 -13.55
N ARG A 38 -3.40 -0.25 -13.47
CA ARG A 38 -2.59 -0.84 -12.38
C ARG A 38 -2.82 -0.17 -11.04
N ILE A 39 -3.03 1.13 -11.05
CA ILE A 39 -3.44 1.86 -9.85
C ILE A 39 -4.82 1.37 -9.38
N PHE A 40 -5.77 1.22 -10.29
CA PHE A 40 -7.10 0.72 -9.95
C PHE A 40 -7.07 -0.72 -9.43
N GLU A 41 -6.33 -1.62 -10.09
CA GLU A 41 -6.13 -3.00 -9.64
C GLU A 41 -5.56 -3.04 -8.22
N ALA A 42 -4.53 -2.24 -7.94
CA ALA A 42 -3.92 -2.17 -6.61
C ALA A 42 -4.91 -1.70 -5.53
N ILE A 43 -5.70 -0.66 -5.84
CA ILE A 43 -6.71 -0.14 -4.93
C ILE A 43 -7.84 -1.14 -4.72
N TYR A 44 -8.28 -1.79 -5.79
CA TYR A 44 -9.31 -2.83 -5.74
C TYR A 44 -8.85 -3.99 -4.85
N GLU A 45 -7.64 -4.52 -5.07
CA GLU A 45 -7.07 -5.62 -4.29
C GLU A 45 -6.86 -5.24 -2.82
N ALA A 46 -6.42 -4.02 -2.52
CA ALA A 46 -6.30 -3.54 -1.15
C ALA A 46 -7.67 -3.37 -0.44
N ALA A 47 -8.73 -3.09 -1.20
CA ALA A 47 -10.08 -2.97 -0.66
C ALA A 47 -10.80 -4.33 -0.50
N ARG A 48 -10.24 -5.43 -1.03
CA ARG A 48 -10.86 -6.75 -0.91
C ARG A 48 -10.95 -7.21 0.54
N LEU A 49 -11.98 -8.00 0.80
CA LEU A 49 -12.17 -8.71 2.07
C LEU A 49 -10.94 -9.55 2.40
N ASN A 50 -10.49 -9.45 3.65
CA ASN A 50 -9.33 -10.18 4.16
C ASN A 50 -8.03 -9.88 3.40
N SER A 51 -7.93 -8.70 2.78
CA SER A 51 -6.72 -8.32 2.04
C SER A 51 -5.54 -8.17 3.00
N ARG A 52 -4.42 -8.73 2.57
CA ARG A 52 -3.11 -8.60 3.23
C ARG A 52 -2.27 -7.50 2.62
N THR A 53 -2.78 -6.84 1.60
CA THR A 53 -2.09 -5.79 0.87
C THR A 53 -2.83 -4.48 1.10
N THR A 54 -2.06 -3.42 1.22
CA THR A 54 -2.57 -2.07 1.18
C THR A 54 -1.79 -1.23 0.18
N VAL A 55 -2.35 -0.09 -0.20
CA VAL A 55 -1.63 0.92 -0.99
C VAL A 55 -1.22 2.03 -0.04
N SER A 56 0.07 2.34 -0.02
CA SER A 56 0.63 3.46 0.75
C SER A 56 1.28 4.46 -0.20
N ARG A 57 1.26 5.74 0.17
CA ARG A 57 2.10 6.74 -0.46
C ARG A 57 3.42 6.82 0.30
N MET A 58 4.53 6.83 -0.42
CA MET A 58 5.87 6.80 0.17
C MET A 58 6.82 7.65 -0.66
N ARG A 59 7.74 8.37 0.01
CA ARG A 59 8.87 9.00 -0.66
C ARG A 59 9.73 7.93 -1.33
N CYS A 60 10.18 8.20 -2.54
CA CYS A 60 11.06 7.29 -3.27
C CYS A 60 12.35 7.02 -2.46
N SER A 61 12.88 8.02 -1.76
CA SER A 61 14.04 7.89 -0.87
C SER A 61 13.78 6.97 0.32
N ASP A 62 12.62 7.06 0.97
CA ASP A 62 12.23 6.16 2.05
C ASP A 62 12.07 4.71 1.57
N PHE A 63 11.46 4.51 0.39
CA PHE A 63 11.39 3.19 -0.23
C PHE A 63 12.78 2.60 -0.47
N LEU A 64 13.70 3.41 -1.02
CA LEU A 64 15.08 2.97 -1.28
C LEU A 64 15.85 2.62 -0.01
N ARG A 65 15.58 3.29 1.12
CA ARG A 65 16.17 2.93 2.43
C ARG A 65 15.68 1.58 2.95
N MET A 66 14.46 1.19 2.62
CA MET A 66 13.85 -0.07 3.05
C MET A 66 14.24 -1.27 2.18
N ALA A 67 14.54 -1.01 0.91
CA ALA A 67 15.02 -1.99 -0.05
C ALA A 67 16.49 -2.38 0.18
N LEU A 68 16.89 -3.58 -0.25
CA LEU A 68 18.32 -3.93 -0.29
C LEU A 68 19.09 -2.98 -1.24
N PRO A 69 20.32 -2.58 -0.85
CA PRO A 69 21.15 -1.75 -1.70
C PRO A 69 21.55 -2.46 -3.00
N GLY A 70 21.94 -1.66 -4.01
CA GLY A 70 22.53 -2.14 -5.25
C GLY A 70 21.74 -1.79 -6.52
N GLY A 71 22.00 -2.55 -7.58
CA GLY A 71 21.20 -2.57 -8.79
C GLY A 71 21.92 -2.87 -10.08
N ILE A 72 21.12 -3.13 -11.12
CA ILE A 72 21.61 -3.43 -12.46
C ILE A 72 21.57 -2.12 -13.26
N PRO A 73 22.72 -1.55 -13.67
CA PRO A 73 22.78 -0.27 -14.40
C PRO A 73 21.91 -0.27 -15.66
N GLN A 74 21.97 -1.33 -16.47
CA GLN A 74 21.16 -1.46 -17.68
C GLN A 74 19.65 -1.33 -17.43
N LYS A 75 19.14 -1.91 -16.33
CA LYS A 75 17.72 -1.77 -15.97
C LYS A 75 17.39 -0.35 -15.52
N LEU A 76 18.34 0.35 -14.91
CA LEU A 76 18.16 1.75 -14.53
C LEU A 76 18.04 2.61 -15.79
N ASP A 77 18.93 2.43 -16.77
CA ASP A 77 18.91 3.19 -18.02
C ASP A 77 17.62 2.96 -18.81
N GLN A 78 17.14 1.71 -18.88
CA GLN A 78 15.83 1.41 -19.46
C GLN A 78 14.69 2.12 -18.71
N THR A 79 14.74 2.13 -17.39
CA THR A 79 13.70 2.79 -16.57
C THR A 79 13.72 4.30 -16.74
N ARG A 80 14.91 4.91 -16.87
CA ARG A 80 15.07 6.34 -17.16
C ARG A 80 14.43 6.71 -18.49
N ALA A 81 14.69 5.95 -19.54
CA ALA A 81 14.10 6.17 -20.85
C ALA A 81 12.56 6.20 -20.78
N LEU A 82 11.95 5.25 -20.05
CA LEU A 82 10.48 5.24 -19.85
C LEU A 82 9.98 6.52 -19.16
N VAL A 83 10.66 6.99 -18.11
CA VAL A 83 10.30 8.24 -17.40
C VAL A 83 10.45 9.46 -18.30
N GLU A 84 11.50 9.52 -19.11
CA GLU A 84 11.77 10.62 -20.04
C GLU A 84 10.77 10.68 -21.19
N GLU A 85 10.41 9.52 -21.74
CA GLU A 85 9.41 9.37 -22.80
C GLU A 85 7.97 9.56 -22.29
N GLY A 86 7.77 9.59 -20.97
CA GLY A 86 6.45 9.65 -20.35
C GLY A 86 5.66 8.35 -20.50
N THR A 87 6.35 7.23 -20.74
CA THR A 87 5.75 5.90 -20.85
C THR A 87 5.43 5.37 -19.44
N PRO A 88 4.14 5.11 -19.11
CA PRO A 88 3.78 4.65 -17.78
C PRO A 88 4.32 3.25 -17.46
N PHE A 89 4.65 3.00 -16.19
CA PHE A 89 5.02 1.69 -15.68
C PHE A 89 3.80 0.79 -15.54
N SER A 90 3.96 -0.47 -15.96
CA SER A 90 2.91 -1.50 -15.95
C SER A 90 2.73 -2.25 -14.63
N SER A 91 3.33 -1.75 -13.55
CA SER A 91 3.15 -2.27 -12.19
C SER A 91 3.37 -1.17 -11.18
N LEU A 92 2.87 -1.32 -9.94
CA LEU A 92 3.30 -0.49 -8.81
C LEU A 92 4.54 -1.11 -8.13
N PRO A 93 5.38 -0.31 -7.46
CA PRO A 93 6.40 -0.79 -6.54
C PRO A 93 5.76 -1.62 -5.42
N THR A 94 6.51 -2.57 -4.87
CA THR A 94 6.05 -3.45 -3.79
C THR A 94 7.03 -3.46 -2.63
N LEU A 95 6.48 -3.55 -1.41
CA LEU A 95 7.18 -3.88 -0.18
C LEU A 95 6.42 -4.99 0.55
N ASP A 96 7.06 -6.14 0.69
CA ASP A 96 6.53 -7.23 1.51
C ASP A 96 7.21 -7.20 2.86
N PHE A 97 6.44 -7.42 3.93
CA PHE A 97 6.97 -7.45 5.29
C PHE A 97 6.38 -8.60 6.10
N SER A 98 7.19 -9.11 7.03
CA SER A 98 6.73 -9.95 8.14
C SER A 98 6.74 -9.14 9.43
N HIS A 99 5.97 -9.51 10.45
CA HIS A 99 5.94 -8.79 11.72
C HIS A 99 6.12 -9.72 12.93
N ASP A 100 6.59 -9.16 14.03
CA ASP A 100 6.93 -9.90 15.25
C ASP A 100 5.74 -10.07 16.22
N GLY A 101 4.63 -9.38 15.96
CA GLY A 101 3.47 -9.32 16.84
C GLY A 101 3.67 -8.41 18.07
N GLN A 102 4.81 -7.73 18.17
CA GLN A 102 5.21 -6.83 19.27
C GLN A 102 5.41 -5.39 18.78
N GLY A 103 4.83 -5.04 17.63
CA GLY A 103 4.84 -3.70 17.09
C GLY A 103 5.96 -3.40 16.10
N LYS A 104 6.73 -4.40 15.64
CA LYS A 104 7.74 -4.23 14.59
C LYS A 104 7.47 -5.11 13.38
N ALA A 105 7.82 -4.57 12.22
CA ALA A 105 7.83 -5.27 10.94
C ALA A 105 9.22 -5.22 10.32
N THR A 106 9.58 -6.27 9.58
CA THR A 106 10.82 -6.34 8.79
C THR A 106 10.47 -6.61 7.34
N VAL A 107 11.03 -5.80 6.43
CA VAL A 107 10.89 -6.01 4.99
C VAL A 107 11.53 -7.35 4.61
N THR A 108 10.80 -8.16 3.88
CA THR A 108 11.24 -9.48 3.42
C THR A 108 11.48 -9.51 1.91
N SER A 109 10.84 -8.62 1.16
CA SER A 109 10.98 -8.51 -0.30
C SER A 109 10.60 -7.11 -0.77
N HIS A 110 11.14 -6.69 -1.91
CA HIS A 110 10.81 -5.42 -2.55
C HIS A 110 10.96 -5.49 -4.08
N GLU A 111 10.17 -4.69 -4.80
CA GLU A 111 10.30 -4.46 -6.24
C GLU A 111 10.01 -2.98 -6.57
N GLY A 112 10.69 -2.41 -7.56
CA GLY A 112 10.52 -1.01 -7.96
C GLY A 112 11.69 -0.08 -7.65
N ARG A 113 12.84 -0.61 -7.19
CA ARG A 113 14.03 0.20 -6.85
C ARG A 113 14.53 1.05 -8.03
N HIS A 114 14.52 0.50 -9.25
CA HIS A 114 14.92 1.24 -10.45
C HIS A 114 13.97 2.39 -10.77
N ARG A 115 12.66 2.18 -10.53
CA ARG A 115 11.61 3.19 -10.73
C ARG A 115 11.76 4.32 -9.73
N ALA A 116 11.96 4.00 -8.45
CA ALA A 116 12.23 5.00 -7.41
C ALA A 116 13.47 5.86 -7.74
N LYS A 117 14.57 5.24 -8.20
CA LYS A 117 15.78 5.98 -8.61
C LYS A 117 15.52 6.92 -9.78
N ALA A 118 14.88 6.43 -10.85
CA ALA A 118 14.58 7.24 -12.02
C ALA A 118 13.62 8.41 -11.70
N LEU A 119 12.65 8.18 -10.81
CA LEU A 119 11.74 9.23 -10.35
C LEU A 119 12.44 10.29 -9.51
N ILE A 120 13.37 9.91 -8.61
CA ILE A 120 14.20 10.87 -7.87
C ILE A 120 15.06 11.70 -8.83
N GLU A 121 15.68 11.07 -9.83
CA GLU A 121 16.49 11.80 -10.82
C GLU A 121 15.65 12.83 -11.60
N ARG A 122 14.37 12.52 -11.86
CA ARG A 122 13.47 13.39 -12.61
C ARG A 122 12.84 14.52 -11.77
N TYR A 123 12.51 14.24 -10.51
CA TYR A 123 11.68 15.10 -9.65
C TYR A 123 12.34 15.55 -8.35
N GLY A 124 13.52 15.03 -8.02
CA GLY A 124 14.25 15.31 -6.77
C GLY A 124 13.93 14.35 -5.63
N ASP A 125 14.58 14.57 -4.48
CA ASP A 125 14.51 13.68 -3.31
C ASP A 125 13.13 13.60 -2.64
N ASP A 126 12.28 14.59 -2.89
CA ASP A 126 10.89 14.66 -2.42
C ASP A 126 9.90 13.95 -3.36
N ALA A 127 10.37 13.26 -4.41
CA ALA A 127 9.51 12.45 -5.27
C ALA A 127 8.78 11.37 -4.47
N GLU A 128 7.46 11.24 -4.66
CA GLU A 128 6.62 10.26 -3.96
C GLU A 128 5.90 9.36 -4.93
N MET A 129 5.77 8.09 -4.56
CA MET A 129 5.09 7.07 -5.37
C MET A 129 4.10 6.26 -4.53
N LEU A 130 3.14 5.64 -5.20
CA LEU A 130 2.28 4.63 -4.61
C LEU A 130 3.04 3.32 -4.50
N VAL A 131 2.90 2.62 -3.37
CA VAL A 131 3.57 1.35 -3.09
C VAL A 131 2.55 0.35 -2.57
N ASN A 132 2.52 -0.84 -3.14
CA ASN A 132 1.82 -1.98 -2.57
C ASN A 132 2.59 -2.48 -1.36
N VAL A 133 2.01 -2.34 -0.17
CA VAL A 133 2.60 -2.78 1.09
C VAL A 133 1.85 -4.03 1.56
N THR A 134 2.53 -5.17 1.55
CA THR A 134 1.91 -6.49 1.77
C THR A 134 2.44 -7.13 3.05
N SER A 135 1.53 -7.52 3.92
CA SER A 135 1.85 -8.38 5.07
C SER A 135 1.91 -9.84 4.61
N VAL A 136 3.12 -10.39 4.57
CA VAL A 136 3.32 -11.81 4.27
C VAL A 136 3.27 -12.64 5.54
N SER A 137 2.81 -13.88 5.41
CA SER A 137 2.92 -14.85 6.50
C SER A 137 4.39 -15.12 6.79
N GLY A 138 4.85 -14.71 7.97
CA GLY A 138 6.22 -14.90 8.43
C GLY A 138 6.42 -14.27 9.81
N GLY A 139 7.45 -14.70 10.53
CA GLY A 139 7.70 -14.24 11.91
C GLY A 139 6.64 -14.74 12.91
N ASN A 140 6.68 -14.19 14.13
CA ASN A 140 5.81 -14.61 15.24
C ASN A 140 4.41 -13.96 15.19
N GLY A 141 4.22 -12.89 14.41
CA GLY A 141 2.96 -12.14 14.31
C GLY A 141 1.93 -12.72 13.34
N GLY A 142 2.34 -13.64 12.46
CA GLY A 142 1.47 -14.10 11.37
C GLY A 142 1.28 -13.04 10.28
N ALA A 143 0.23 -13.18 9.46
CA ALA A 143 -0.10 -12.20 8.44
C ALA A 143 -1.23 -11.28 8.91
N ILE A 144 -1.12 -10.00 8.59
CA ILE A 144 -2.14 -8.99 8.89
C ILE A 144 -3.17 -9.00 7.77
N ARG A 145 -4.45 -9.11 8.15
CA ARG A 145 -5.59 -8.78 7.28
C ARG A 145 -6.04 -7.40 7.69
N PHE A 146 -5.71 -6.39 6.88
CA PHE A 146 -5.81 -5.01 7.32
C PHE A 146 -7.26 -4.55 7.52
N ASP A 147 -8.23 -5.11 6.80
CA ASP A 147 -9.66 -4.82 6.98
C ASP A 147 -10.29 -5.49 8.22
N ARG A 148 -9.50 -6.25 9.00
CA ARG A 148 -9.95 -7.08 10.13
C ARG A 148 -9.40 -6.67 11.49
N GLN A 149 -8.81 -5.47 11.59
CA GLN A 149 -8.21 -4.96 12.84
C GLN A 149 -9.25 -4.17 13.65
N TYR A 150 -10.33 -4.84 14.04
CA TYR A 150 -11.42 -4.27 14.84
C TYR A 150 -11.91 -5.28 15.89
N ASP A 151 -12.51 -4.79 16.98
CA ASP A 151 -12.94 -5.59 18.12
C ASP A 151 -13.96 -6.69 17.72
N GLY A 152 -13.77 -7.89 18.24
CA GLY A 152 -14.57 -9.08 17.91
C GLY A 152 -14.18 -9.82 16.63
N SER A 153 -13.19 -9.34 15.86
CA SER A 153 -12.63 -10.08 14.73
C SER A 153 -11.66 -11.18 15.20
N PHE A 154 -11.81 -12.40 14.67
CA PHE A 154 -10.86 -13.50 14.93
C PHE A 154 -9.45 -13.19 14.41
N ASP A 155 -9.37 -12.46 13.29
CA ASP A 155 -8.10 -12.08 12.67
C ASP A 155 -7.47 -10.82 13.28
N ASP A 156 -8.15 -10.18 14.24
CA ASP A 156 -7.60 -9.05 14.99
C ASP A 156 -6.34 -9.48 15.75
N LEU A 157 -5.32 -8.63 15.69
CA LEU A 157 -4.09 -8.84 16.43
C LEU A 157 -4.32 -8.75 17.94
N ALA A 158 -5.21 -7.87 18.40
CA ALA A 158 -5.48 -7.71 19.83
C ALA A 158 -6.05 -9.00 20.44
N THR A 159 -6.98 -9.66 19.73
CA THR A 159 -7.51 -10.99 20.12
C THR A 159 -6.42 -12.05 20.28
N ARG A 160 -5.29 -11.90 19.57
CA ARG A 160 -4.12 -12.79 19.64
C ARG A 160 -3.06 -12.31 20.65
N GLY A 161 -3.33 -11.25 21.41
CA GLY A 161 -2.36 -10.60 22.30
C GLY A 161 -1.20 -9.94 21.56
N GLN A 162 -1.41 -9.54 20.30
CA GLN A 162 -0.40 -8.97 19.42
C GLN A 162 -0.68 -7.50 19.11
N VAL A 163 0.35 -6.79 18.66
CA VAL A 163 0.32 -5.36 18.35
C VAL A 163 0.60 -5.12 16.88
N LEU A 164 -0.18 -4.22 16.26
CA LEU A 164 0.07 -3.75 14.89
C LEU A 164 1.47 -3.12 14.79
N PRO A 165 2.22 -3.41 13.71
CA PRO A 165 3.54 -2.82 13.54
C PRO A 165 3.42 -1.30 13.35
N THR A 166 4.21 -0.57 14.15
CA THR A 166 4.36 0.89 14.03
C THR A 166 5.75 1.27 13.53
N LEU A 167 6.69 0.32 13.58
CA LEU A 167 8.07 0.46 13.13
C LEU A 167 8.35 -0.55 12.01
N LEU A 168 8.86 -0.08 10.88
CA LEU A 168 9.35 -0.91 9.78
C LEU A 168 10.89 -0.90 9.78
N ILE A 169 11.47 -2.09 9.63
CA ILE A 169 12.91 -2.34 9.57
C ILE A 169 13.25 -2.76 8.14
N SER A 170 14.35 -2.23 7.59
CA SER A 170 14.81 -2.58 6.24
C SER A 170 15.13 -4.06 6.08
N GLN A 171 15.21 -4.50 4.84
CA GLN A 171 15.48 -5.91 4.52
C GLN A 171 16.83 -6.42 5.05
N ASP A 172 17.83 -5.54 5.18
CA ASP A 172 19.14 -5.87 5.78
C ASP A 172 19.24 -5.55 7.28
N GLY A 173 18.17 -5.01 7.89
CA GLY A 173 18.13 -4.64 9.30
C GLY A 173 18.87 -3.34 9.68
N SER A 174 19.47 -2.64 8.71
CA SER A 174 20.30 -1.47 8.96
C SER A 174 19.51 -0.18 9.17
N GLU A 175 18.34 -0.06 8.56
CA GLU A 175 17.52 1.15 8.52
C GLU A 175 16.17 0.92 9.20
N ARG A 176 15.56 2.02 9.66
CA ARG A 176 14.26 2.01 10.34
C ARG A 176 13.43 3.22 9.94
N MET A 177 12.13 3.01 9.79
CA MET A 177 11.16 4.09 9.59
C MET A 177 9.83 3.77 10.28
N ARG A 178 8.97 4.78 10.41
CA ARG A 178 7.57 4.55 10.81
C ARG A 178 6.90 3.66 9.76
N MET A 179 6.05 2.74 10.19
CA MET A 179 5.22 1.95 9.27
C MET A 179 4.43 2.92 8.36
N PRO A 180 4.46 2.75 7.03
CA PRO A 180 3.73 3.64 6.13
C PRO A 180 2.22 3.53 6.38
N ASP A 181 1.55 4.68 6.38
CA ASP A 181 0.11 4.73 6.54
C ASP A 181 -0.58 4.21 5.27
N SER A 182 -1.63 3.43 5.46
CA SER A 182 -2.49 3.04 4.35
C SER A 182 -3.23 4.26 3.83
N TYR A 183 -3.19 4.42 2.51
CA TYR A 183 -3.94 5.45 1.80
C TYR A 183 -5.45 5.13 1.74
N LEU A 184 -5.85 3.87 1.93
CA LEU A 184 -7.23 3.41 1.72
C LEU A 184 -7.97 3.14 3.03
N TYR A 185 -7.30 2.62 4.05
CA TYR A 185 -8.00 2.17 5.26
C TYR A 185 -8.66 3.26 6.11
N PRO A 186 -8.18 4.52 6.18
CA PRO A 186 -8.94 5.58 6.84
C PRO A 186 -10.34 5.79 6.25
N PHE A 187 -10.51 5.51 4.95
CA PHE A 187 -11.79 5.63 4.25
C PHE A 187 -12.62 4.35 4.35
N LEU A 188 -11.99 3.18 4.22
CA LEU A 188 -12.66 1.88 4.31
C LEU A 188 -13.12 1.52 5.73
N SER A 189 -12.36 1.89 6.76
CA SER A 189 -12.70 1.58 8.17
C SER A 189 -13.96 2.30 8.64
N LYS A 190 -14.09 3.60 8.35
CA LYS A 190 -15.29 4.39 8.65
C LYS A 190 -16.53 3.85 7.94
N ALA A 191 -16.38 3.52 6.66
CA ALA A 191 -17.40 2.88 5.84
C ALA A 191 -17.90 1.55 6.44
N LEU A 192 -16.98 0.68 6.86
CA LEU A 192 -17.30 -0.63 7.44
C LEU A 192 -17.91 -0.53 8.84
N GLN A 193 -17.46 0.41 9.67
CA GLN A 193 -18.05 0.68 10.98
C GLN A 193 -19.52 1.13 10.85
N GLN A 194 -19.81 2.04 9.93
CA GLN A 194 -21.18 2.51 9.67
C GLN A 194 -22.12 1.40 9.15
N GLU A 195 -21.61 0.46 8.33
CA GLU A 195 -22.40 -0.70 7.89
C GLU A 195 -22.74 -1.65 9.04
N GLN A 196 -21.85 -1.81 10.02
CA GLN A 196 -22.07 -2.69 11.16
C GLN A 196 -22.98 -2.05 12.20
N GLU A 197 -22.82 -0.76 12.47
CA GLU A 197 -23.72 0.01 13.35
C GLU A 197 -25.15 0.11 12.77
N GLY A 198 -25.29 0.17 11.44
CA GLY A 198 -26.57 0.10 10.74
C GLY A 198 -27.22 -1.30 10.72
N ARG A 199 -26.48 -2.35 11.09
CA ARG A 199 -26.99 -3.71 11.31
C ARG A 199 -27.03 -3.97 12.81
N GLY A 200 -28.02 -3.38 13.49
CA GLY A 200 -28.29 -3.69 14.91
C GLY A 200 -28.39 -5.20 15.17
N PRO A 201 -28.21 -5.64 16.43
CA PRO A 201 -28.08 -7.06 16.76
C PRO A 201 -29.34 -7.81 16.32
N THR A 202 -29.16 -8.80 15.45
CA THR A 202 -30.22 -9.78 15.17
C THR A 202 -30.38 -10.62 16.43
N LEU A 203 -31.41 -10.33 17.21
CA LEU A 203 -31.86 -11.17 18.31
C LEU A 203 -32.22 -12.54 17.73
N HIS A 204 -31.49 -13.58 18.15
CA HIS A 204 -31.88 -14.97 17.99
C HIS A 204 -32.84 -15.38 19.10
#